data_AF-A0A9X8EES2-F1
#
_entry.id   AF-A0A9X8EES2-F1
#
_cell.length_a   1.000
_cell.length_b   1.000
_cell.length_c   1.000
_cell.angle_alpha   90.00
_cell.angle_beta   90.00
_cell.angle_gamma   90.00
#
_symmetry.space_group_name_H-M   'P 1'
#
loop_
_entity.id
_entity.type
_entity.pdbx_description
1 polymer ?
#
loop_
_entity_poly.entity_id
_entity_poly.type
_entity_poly.pdbx_seq_one_letter_code
_entity_poly.pdbx_strand_id
1 'polypeptide(L)'
;LVVLSIVIGVPVLVYLHLFKRDVVTTALTPASLPSIQQQQTQGHVHFKDPVLLQRAWALPTGQLYLQGQLEFQRREGYCAPTTLRNVLKSIPSVPLELIPEAKAGPLTAQQFKTKLDAIGHTTSTLVYGGAGYDLFLSAIKRSNDPHYRVAMNFLHPALFGMDGPSFLPHVMLLAILGGHFSNIIAYLETEDLVVVFDVNQDFGPYLVPSKRVYDAVRAIDVQSGVARALVVSELVHKPRQV
;
A
#
# COMPACT_ATOMS: atom_id res chain seq x y z
N LEU A 1 3.04 17.34 -25.07
CA LEU A 1 2.27 16.34 -24.30
C LEU A 1 1.29 15.53 -25.16
N VAL A 2 0.47 16.19 -26.01
CA VAL A 2 -0.54 15.51 -26.85
C VAL A 2 0.08 14.53 -27.86
N VAL A 3 1.12 14.95 -28.59
CA VAL A 3 1.82 14.09 -29.56
C VAL A 3 2.42 12.85 -28.89
N LEU A 4 3.08 13.01 -27.74
CA LEU A 4 3.63 11.90 -26.95
C LEU A 4 2.52 10.94 -26.45
N SER A 5 1.36 11.50 -26.05
CA SER A 5 0.21 10.73 -25.59
C SER A 5 -0.41 9.87 -26.70
N ILE A 6 -0.42 10.37 -27.93
CA ILE A 6 -1.01 9.65 -29.08
C ILE A 6 -0.01 8.65 -29.65
N VAL A 7 1.24 9.05 -29.88
CA VAL A 7 2.26 8.23 -30.55
C VAL A 7 2.77 7.10 -29.66
N ILE A 8 2.86 7.31 -28.33
CA ILE A 8 3.32 6.29 -27.39
C ILE A 8 2.14 5.74 -26.58
N GLY A 9 1.28 6.61 -26.06
CA GLY A 9 0.21 6.19 -25.16
C GLY A 9 -0.80 5.25 -25.79
N VAL A 10 -1.29 5.58 -26.99
CA VAL A 10 -2.28 4.73 -27.68
C VAL A 10 -1.70 3.36 -28.05
N PRO A 11 -0.53 3.24 -28.71
CA PRO A 11 0.04 1.93 -29.01
C PRO A 11 0.31 1.07 -27.77
N VAL A 12 0.79 1.67 -26.67
CA VAL A 12 0.99 0.94 -25.41
C VAL A 12 -0.33 0.45 -24.84
N LEU A 13 -1.37 1.29 -24.80
CA LEU A 13 -2.70 0.89 -24.31
C LEU A 13 -3.32 -0.19 -25.20
N VAL A 14 -3.18 -0.11 -26.52
CA VAL A 14 -3.64 -1.15 -27.46
C VAL A 14 -2.90 -2.46 -27.21
N TYR A 15 -1.58 -2.41 -27.07
CA TYR A 15 -0.79 -3.59 -26.73
C TYR A 15 -1.23 -4.22 -25.41
N LEU A 16 -1.40 -3.40 -24.36
CA LEU A 16 -1.87 -3.88 -23.06
C LEU A 16 -3.28 -4.47 -23.17
N HIS A 17 -4.17 -3.86 -23.93
CA HIS A 17 -5.53 -4.35 -24.13
C HIS A 17 -5.60 -5.66 -24.95
N LEU A 18 -4.68 -5.86 -25.90
CA LEU A 18 -4.66 -7.08 -26.72
C LEU A 18 -3.94 -8.24 -26.02
N PHE A 19 -2.83 -7.96 -25.33
CA PHE A 19 -1.91 -9.00 -24.83
C PHE A 19 -1.80 -9.07 -23.29
N LYS A 20 -2.29 -8.06 -22.56
CA LYS A 20 -2.18 -7.95 -21.10
C LYS A 20 -3.48 -7.41 -20.47
N ARG A 21 -4.63 -7.96 -20.88
CA ARG A 21 -5.97 -7.48 -20.46
C ARG A 21 -6.12 -7.35 -18.96
N ASP A 22 -5.52 -8.26 -18.19
CA ASP A 22 -5.59 -8.23 -16.73
C ASP A 22 -4.91 -6.98 -16.15
N VAL A 23 -3.81 -6.50 -16.74
CA VAL A 23 -3.15 -5.24 -16.32
C VAL A 23 -4.10 -4.06 -16.47
N VAL A 24 -4.86 -4.03 -17.58
CA VAL A 24 -5.80 -2.94 -17.87
C VAL A 24 -7.02 -3.02 -16.97
N THR A 25 -7.66 -4.19 -16.89
CA THR A 25 -8.93 -4.35 -16.17
C THR A 25 -8.75 -4.24 -14.66
N THR A 26 -7.71 -4.85 -14.10
CA THR A 26 -7.42 -4.76 -12.66
C THR A 26 -6.97 -3.37 -12.21
N ALA A 27 -6.54 -2.51 -13.14
CA ALA A 27 -6.20 -1.11 -12.86
C ALA A 27 -7.39 -0.17 -13.08
N LEU A 28 -7.97 -0.17 -14.27
CA LEU A 28 -8.90 0.87 -14.71
C LEU A 28 -10.31 0.71 -14.14
N THR A 29 -10.79 -0.52 -13.95
CA THR A 29 -12.12 -0.76 -13.36
C THR A 29 -12.21 -0.24 -11.92
N PRO A 30 -11.27 -0.54 -11.00
CA PRO A 30 -11.32 0.09 -9.69
C PRO A 30 -11.00 1.58 -9.76
N ALA A 31 -10.09 2.01 -10.63
CA ALA A 31 -9.76 3.43 -10.76
C ALA A 31 -10.92 4.31 -11.30
N SER A 32 -11.94 3.72 -11.94
CA SER A 32 -13.14 4.44 -12.37
C SER A 32 -14.17 4.67 -11.25
N LEU A 33 -13.99 4.05 -10.08
CA LEU A 33 -14.86 4.27 -8.94
C LEU A 33 -14.58 5.65 -8.30
N PRO A 34 -15.58 6.25 -7.62
CA PRO A 34 -15.40 7.52 -6.91
C PRO A 34 -14.23 7.50 -5.94
N SER A 35 -13.65 8.68 -5.71
CA SER A 35 -12.56 8.82 -4.76
C SER A 35 -12.99 8.44 -3.35
N ILE A 36 -12.10 7.75 -2.63
CA ILE A 36 -12.34 7.39 -1.22
C ILE A 36 -12.52 8.63 -0.35
N GLN A 37 -12.03 9.79 -0.81
CA GLN A 37 -12.21 11.07 -0.12
C GLN A 37 -13.67 11.54 -0.09
N GLN A 38 -14.47 11.09 -1.06
CA GLN A 38 -15.88 11.45 -1.20
C GLN A 38 -16.80 10.24 -0.99
N GLN A 39 -16.24 9.03 -0.96
CA GLN A 39 -17.00 7.80 -0.81
C GLN A 39 -17.70 7.78 0.55
N GLN A 40 -19.02 7.59 0.50
CA GLN A 40 -19.85 7.40 1.67
C GLN A 40 -20.13 5.92 1.88
N THR A 41 -19.98 5.46 3.12
CA THR A 41 -20.48 4.16 3.58
C THR A 41 -21.56 4.46 4.61
N GLN A 42 -22.76 3.90 4.44
CA GLN A 42 -23.90 4.17 5.33
C GLN A 42 -24.21 5.67 5.53
N GLY A 43 -23.95 6.50 4.51
CA GLY A 43 -24.17 7.96 4.57
C GLY A 43 -23.03 8.77 5.19
N HIS A 44 -21.93 8.14 5.63
CA HIS A 44 -20.79 8.81 6.24
C HIS A 44 -19.54 8.72 5.37
N VAL A 45 -18.83 9.84 5.22
CA VAL A 45 -17.47 9.86 4.64
C VAL A 45 -16.49 9.52 5.76
N HIS A 46 -15.85 8.36 5.65
CA HIS A 46 -14.88 7.93 6.66
C HIS A 46 -13.46 8.42 6.38
N PHE A 47 -13.20 9.00 5.21
CA PHE A 47 -11.87 9.50 4.87
C PHE A 47 -11.40 10.52 5.90
N LYS A 48 -10.33 10.15 6.63
CA LYS A 48 -9.75 10.93 7.73
C LYS A 48 -10.71 11.23 8.89
N ASP A 49 -11.68 10.35 9.16
CA ASP A 49 -12.50 10.44 10.38
C ASP A 49 -11.59 10.46 11.64
N PRO A 50 -11.59 11.56 12.43
CA PRO A 50 -10.65 11.72 13.53
C PRO A 50 -10.89 10.74 14.66
N VAL A 51 -12.13 10.33 14.92
CA VAL A 51 -12.48 9.39 15.99
C VAL A 51 -11.98 7.99 15.65
N LEU A 52 -12.18 7.57 14.39
CA LEU A 52 -11.71 6.26 13.92
C LEU A 52 -10.18 6.21 13.81
N LEU A 53 -9.54 7.28 13.35
CA LEU A 53 -8.08 7.39 13.36
C LEU A 53 -7.53 7.33 14.79
N GLN A 54 -8.12 8.07 15.74
CA GLN A 54 -7.70 8.03 17.13
C GLN A 54 -7.81 6.62 17.73
N ARG A 55 -8.89 5.88 17.42
CA ARG A 55 -9.05 4.48 17.82
C ARG A 55 -7.91 3.61 17.29
N ALA A 56 -7.55 3.73 16.02
CA ALA A 56 -6.45 2.98 15.44
C ALA A 56 -5.10 3.32 16.10
N TRP A 57 -4.85 4.60 16.38
CA TRP A 57 -3.64 5.02 17.08
C TRP A 57 -3.60 4.56 18.54
N ALA A 58 -4.74 4.40 19.20
CA ALA A 58 -4.83 3.89 20.57
C ALA A 58 -4.54 2.38 20.67
N LEU A 59 -4.59 1.63 19.56
CA LEU A 59 -4.22 0.21 19.55
C LEU A 59 -2.72 0.02 19.84
N PRO A 60 -2.33 -1.13 20.42
CA PRO A 60 -0.92 -1.44 20.67
C PRO A 60 -0.02 -1.28 19.44
N THR A 61 -0.43 -1.76 18.25
CA THR A 61 0.35 -1.58 17.02
C THR A 61 0.46 -0.11 16.60
N GLY A 62 -0.63 0.66 16.76
CA GLY A 62 -0.63 2.10 16.50
C GLY A 62 0.38 2.84 17.38
N GLN A 63 0.42 2.53 18.67
CA GLN A 63 1.40 3.10 19.61
C GLN A 63 2.84 2.74 19.24
N LEU A 64 3.10 1.52 18.76
CA LEU A 64 4.43 1.10 18.31
C LEU A 64 4.91 1.93 17.11
N TYR A 65 4.03 2.25 16.16
CA TYR A 65 4.37 3.15 15.06
C TYR A 65 4.61 4.59 15.53
N LEU A 66 3.81 5.12 16.46
CA LEU A 66 4.01 6.46 17.01
C LEU A 66 5.35 6.58 17.75
N GLN A 67 5.68 5.60 18.60
CA GLN A 67 6.96 5.53 19.31
C GLN A 67 8.15 5.41 18.36
N GLY A 68 7.98 4.68 17.26
CA GLY A 68 8.98 4.56 16.20
C GLY A 68 9.21 5.85 15.40
N GLN A 69 8.42 6.90 15.62
CA GLN A 69 8.48 8.16 14.87
C GLN A 69 8.35 7.93 13.35
N LEU A 70 7.12 7.61 12.94
CA LEU A 70 6.72 7.50 11.54
C LEU A 70 7.28 8.65 10.69
N GLU A 71 7.80 8.30 9.51
CA GLU A 71 8.37 9.22 8.55
C GLU A 71 7.49 9.32 7.30
N PHE A 72 7.43 10.53 6.73
CA PHE A 72 6.95 10.75 5.36
C PHE A 72 8.09 10.59 4.35
N GLN A 73 7.73 10.21 3.13
CA GLN A 73 8.66 10.07 2.03
C GLN A 73 9.20 11.45 1.67
N ARG A 74 10.50 11.53 1.40
CA ARG A 74 11.16 12.81 1.08
C ARG A 74 10.71 13.39 -0.26
N ARG A 75 10.36 12.52 -1.22
CA ARG A 75 9.92 12.85 -2.59
C ARG A 75 9.38 11.61 -3.28
N GLU A 76 8.82 11.80 -4.47
CA GLU A 76 8.34 10.70 -5.32
C GLU A 76 9.42 9.63 -5.56
N GLY A 77 9.00 8.36 -5.61
CA GLY A 77 9.91 7.21 -5.70
C GLY A 77 10.62 6.81 -4.40
N TYR A 78 10.25 7.40 -3.25
CA TYR A 78 10.74 7.00 -1.91
C TYR A 78 9.68 6.27 -1.07
N CYS A 79 8.54 5.91 -1.65
CA CYS A 79 7.45 5.26 -0.92
C CYS A 79 7.87 3.93 -0.27
N ALA A 80 8.49 3.04 -1.04
CA ALA A 80 8.94 1.74 -0.58
C ALA A 80 10.01 1.83 0.53
N PRO A 81 11.14 2.56 0.37
CA PRO A 81 12.12 2.67 1.44
C PRO A 81 11.58 3.35 2.70
N THR A 82 10.68 4.34 2.58
CA THR A 82 10.07 4.99 3.74
C THR A 82 9.14 4.03 4.49
N THR A 83 8.31 3.28 3.75
CA THR A 83 7.43 2.25 4.33
C THR A 83 8.23 1.19 5.07
N LEU A 84 9.35 0.73 4.49
CA LEU A 84 10.27 -0.23 5.11
C LEU A 84 10.87 0.31 6.39
N ARG A 85 11.34 1.57 6.39
CA ARG A 85 11.88 2.23 7.58
C ARG A 85 10.82 2.34 8.67
N ASN A 86 9.59 2.72 8.33
CA ASN A 86 8.48 2.79 9.28
C ASN A 86 8.15 1.42 9.88
N VAL A 87 8.20 0.33 9.10
CA VAL A 87 8.08 -1.03 9.64
C VAL A 87 9.19 -1.28 10.67
N LEU A 88 10.47 -1.09 10.30
CA LEU A 88 11.60 -1.37 11.18
C LEU A 88 11.59 -0.53 12.46
N LYS A 89 11.32 0.77 12.34
CA LYS A 89 11.23 1.70 13.47
C LYS A 89 10.14 1.34 14.47
N SER A 90 9.04 0.75 13.99
CA SER A 90 7.95 0.31 14.86
C SER A 90 8.27 -0.97 15.64
N ILE A 91 9.44 -1.58 15.45
CA ILE A 91 9.87 -2.80 16.12
C ILE A 91 10.89 -2.41 17.20
N PRO A 92 10.53 -2.46 18.51
CA PRO A 92 11.41 -1.99 19.58
C PRO A 92 12.77 -2.69 19.65
N SER A 93 12.86 -3.93 19.16
CA SER A 93 14.10 -4.71 19.16
C SER A 93 15.07 -4.34 18.02
N VAL A 94 14.64 -3.53 17.04
CA VAL A 94 15.50 -3.15 15.91
C VAL A 94 16.35 -1.94 16.33
N PRO A 95 17.68 -2.08 16.39
CA PRO A 95 18.56 -0.95 16.64
C PRO A 95 18.51 0.06 15.48
N LEU A 96 18.60 1.36 15.79
CA LEU A 96 18.47 2.43 14.79
C LEU A 96 19.54 2.36 13.70
N GLU A 97 20.74 1.89 14.04
CA GLU A 97 21.87 1.69 13.14
C GLU A 97 21.63 0.63 12.06
N LEU A 98 20.71 -0.31 12.30
CA LEU A 98 20.33 -1.32 11.32
C LEU A 98 19.25 -0.82 10.35
N ILE A 99 18.67 0.36 10.60
CA ILE A 99 17.61 0.91 9.75
C ILE A 99 18.24 1.59 8.53
N PRO A 100 18.09 1.03 7.32
CA PRO A 100 18.81 1.50 6.15
C PRO A 100 18.35 2.91 5.76
N GLU A 101 19.28 3.72 5.26
CA GLU A 101 18.94 5.01 4.66
C GLU A 101 17.96 4.84 3.49
N ALA A 102 17.03 5.79 3.37
CA ALA A 102 16.08 5.78 2.27
C ALA A 102 16.79 6.14 0.95
N LYS A 103 16.82 5.19 0.01
CA LYS A 103 17.35 5.38 -1.34
C LYS A 103 16.22 5.29 -2.36
N ALA A 104 16.19 6.21 -3.32
CA ALA A 104 15.20 6.24 -4.39
C ALA A 104 15.19 4.92 -5.18
N GLY A 105 13.99 4.54 -5.63
CA GLY A 105 13.84 3.50 -6.64
C GLY A 105 12.61 2.62 -6.41
N PRO A 106 12.02 2.09 -7.49
CA PRO A 106 10.90 1.19 -7.38
C PRO A 106 11.34 -0.13 -6.75
N LEU A 107 10.46 -0.72 -5.93
CA LEU A 107 10.61 -2.08 -5.44
C LEU A 107 9.36 -2.88 -5.78
N THR A 108 9.55 -4.14 -6.17
CA THR A 108 8.45 -5.11 -6.16
C THR A 108 8.16 -5.56 -4.73
N ALA A 109 6.99 -6.14 -4.48
CA ALA A 109 6.67 -6.70 -3.15
C ALA A 109 7.71 -7.74 -2.69
N GLN A 110 8.22 -8.56 -3.61
CA GLN A 110 9.27 -9.53 -3.31
C GLN A 110 10.61 -8.86 -2.92
N GLN A 111 11.00 -7.80 -3.62
CA GLN A 111 12.22 -7.06 -3.28
C GLN A 111 12.08 -6.33 -1.93
N PHE A 112 10.91 -5.75 -1.66
CA PHE A 112 10.61 -5.15 -0.36
C PHE A 112 10.74 -6.17 0.77
N LYS A 113 10.08 -7.33 0.63
CA LYS A 113 10.17 -8.45 1.58
C LYS A 113 11.61 -8.86 1.81
N THR A 114 12.36 -9.15 0.74
CA THR A 114 13.75 -9.63 0.86
C THR A 114 14.62 -8.62 1.59
N LYS A 115 14.46 -7.31 1.31
CA LYS A 115 15.19 -6.25 2.02
C LYS A 115 14.81 -6.13 3.48
N LEU A 116 13.52 -6.27 3.81
CA LEU A 116 13.04 -6.20 5.18
C LEU A 116 13.54 -7.39 6.01
N ASP A 117 13.38 -8.61 5.49
CA ASP A 117 13.80 -9.84 6.18
C ASP A 117 15.33 -9.92 6.34
N ALA A 118 16.10 -9.33 5.41
CA ALA A 118 17.56 -9.30 5.48
C ALA A 118 18.10 -8.54 6.72
N ILE A 119 17.29 -7.68 7.35
CA ILE A 119 17.65 -7.03 8.63
C ILE A 119 17.64 -8.06 9.78
N GLY A 120 16.90 -9.15 9.62
CA GLY A 120 16.91 -10.29 10.55
C GLY A 120 16.05 -10.10 11.80
N HIS A 121 15.09 -9.18 11.78
CA HIS A 121 14.10 -8.99 12.86
C HIS A 121 12.67 -9.35 12.45
N THR A 122 12.48 -9.78 11.20
CA THR A 122 11.19 -10.20 10.69
C THR A 122 11.33 -11.46 9.84
N THR A 123 10.27 -12.27 9.82
CA THR A 123 10.04 -13.30 8.82
C THR A 123 8.74 -12.94 8.11
N SER A 124 8.86 -12.49 6.87
CA SER A 124 7.70 -12.00 6.14
C SER A 124 7.09 -13.05 5.22
N THR A 125 5.82 -12.87 4.89
CA THR A 125 5.09 -13.61 3.86
C THR A 125 4.41 -12.62 2.92
N LEU A 126 4.21 -13.03 1.65
CA LEU A 126 3.48 -12.23 0.67
C LEU A 126 2.08 -12.78 0.49
N VAL A 127 1.09 -11.91 0.60
CA VAL A 127 -0.29 -12.22 0.23
C VAL A 127 -0.63 -11.39 -0.99
N TYR A 128 -0.47 -12.02 -2.16
CA TYR A 128 -0.77 -11.41 -3.46
C TYR A 128 -2.27 -11.19 -3.63
N GLY A 129 -2.68 -10.11 -4.28
CA GLY A 129 -4.11 -9.82 -4.49
C GLY A 129 -4.85 -10.86 -5.34
N GLY A 130 -4.11 -11.66 -6.11
CA GLY A 130 -4.64 -12.83 -6.83
C GLY A 130 -4.98 -14.04 -5.95
N ALA A 131 -4.60 -14.05 -4.66
CA ALA A 131 -4.83 -15.17 -3.74
C ALA A 131 -6.28 -15.26 -3.23
N GLY A 132 -7.09 -14.24 -3.49
CA GLY A 132 -8.49 -14.18 -3.04
C GLY A 132 -8.71 -13.27 -1.84
N TYR A 133 -9.97 -12.85 -1.65
CA TYR A 133 -10.34 -11.83 -0.67
C TYR A 133 -10.21 -12.32 0.78
N ASP A 134 -10.54 -13.57 1.07
CA ASP A 134 -10.54 -14.09 2.44
C ASP A 134 -9.11 -14.20 3.01
N LEU A 135 -8.16 -14.64 2.19
CA LEU A 135 -6.73 -14.66 2.55
C LEU A 135 -6.20 -13.24 2.72
N PHE A 136 -6.58 -12.32 1.84
CA PHE A 136 -6.26 -10.91 1.97
C PHE A 136 -6.79 -10.30 3.28
N LEU A 137 -8.06 -10.54 3.61
CA LEU A 137 -8.69 -10.00 4.80
C LEU A 137 -8.04 -10.58 6.07
N SER A 138 -7.76 -11.88 6.07
CA SER A 138 -7.03 -12.56 7.15
C SER A 138 -5.63 -11.96 7.36
N ALA A 139 -4.95 -11.57 6.28
CA ALA A 139 -3.66 -10.90 6.33
C ALA A 139 -3.76 -9.47 6.87
N ILE A 140 -4.79 -8.70 6.48
CA ILE A 140 -5.04 -7.35 7.00
C ILE A 140 -5.31 -7.38 8.51
N LYS A 141 -6.09 -8.36 9.01
CA LYS A 141 -6.40 -8.50 10.43
C LYS A 141 -5.16 -8.61 11.32
N ARG A 142 -4.06 -9.15 10.79
CA ARG A 142 -2.77 -9.22 11.51
C ARG A 142 -2.18 -7.85 11.82
N SER A 143 -2.62 -6.76 11.17
CA SER A 143 -2.18 -5.40 11.52
C SER A 143 -2.53 -5.01 12.96
N ASN A 144 -3.57 -5.59 13.55
CA ASN A 144 -3.94 -5.33 14.94
C ASN A 144 -3.13 -6.14 15.96
N ASP A 145 -2.31 -7.11 15.51
CA ASP A 145 -1.50 -7.94 16.40
C ASP A 145 -0.08 -7.34 16.53
N PRO A 146 0.38 -7.02 17.75
CA PRO A 146 1.72 -6.49 18.00
C PRO A 146 2.88 -7.34 17.50
N HIS A 147 2.67 -8.65 17.27
CA HIS A 147 3.67 -9.57 16.73
C HIS A 147 3.83 -9.46 15.21
N TYR A 148 3.04 -8.61 14.55
CA TYR A 148 3.09 -8.44 13.11
C TYR A 148 3.20 -6.97 12.70
N ARG A 149 3.80 -6.74 11.53
CA ARG A 149 3.71 -5.48 10.80
C ARG A 149 3.26 -5.76 9.38
N VAL A 150 2.22 -5.06 8.96
CA VAL A 150 1.65 -5.21 7.62
C VAL A 150 1.97 -3.97 6.80
N ALA A 151 2.66 -4.17 5.68
CA ALA A 151 2.83 -3.16 4.64
C ALA A 151 2.05 -3.59 3.40
N MET A 152 1.68 -2.64 2.55
CA MET A 152 1.03 -2.95 1.28
C MET A 152 1.80 -2.35 0.12
N ASN A 153 1.95 -3.14 -0.94
CA ASN A 153 2.19 -2.67 -2.28
C ASN A 153 0.84 -2.65 -3.00
N PHE A 154 0.45 -1.51 -3.57
CA PHE A 154 -0.87 -1.34 -4.17
C PHE A 154 -0.81 -0.38 -5.35
N LEU A 155 -1.86 -0.36 -6.17
CA LEU A 155 -2.01 0.61 -7.25
C LEU A 155 -2.79 1.81 -6.71
N HIS A 156 -2.13 2.95 -6.59
CA HIS A 156 -2.71 4.13 -5.96
C HIS A 156 -3.98 4.64 -6.68
N PRO A 157 -4.02 4.73 -8.03
CA PRO A 157 -5.24 5.07 -8.77
C PRO A 157 -6.42 4.10 -8.53
N ALA A 158 -6.15 2.80 -8.34
CA ALA A 158 -7.20 1.84 -8.02
C ALA A 158 -7.77 2.02 -6.61
N LEU A 159 -7.01 2.64 -5.69
CA LEU A 159 -7.46 2.96 -4.34
C LEU A 159 -8.16 4.32 -4.28
N PHE A 160 -7.61 5.35 -4.90
CA PHE A 160 -8.11 6.73 -4.83
C PHE A 160 -9.06 7.13 -5.96
N GLY A 161 -9.22 6.29 -6.98
CA GLY A 161 -9.93 6.67 -8.20
C GLY A 161 -9.10 7.63 -9.07
N MET A 162 -9.67 8.01 -10.20
CA MET A 162 -9.16 9.05 -11.08
C MET A 162 -10.18 10.17 -11.21
N ASP A 163 -9.79 11.38 -10.85
CA ASP A 163 -10.57 12.59 -11.15
C ASP A 163 -10.23 13.08 -12.58
N GLY A 164 -11.24 13.48 -13.35
CA GLY A 164 -11.07 14.06 -14.70
C GLY A 164 -11.42 13.11 -15.87
N PRO A 165 -11.21 13.53 -17.14
CA PRO A 165 -11.54 12.71 -18.31
C PRO A 165 -10.63 11.46 -18.37
N SER A 166 -11.14 10.37 -17.81
CA SER A 166 -10.48 9.07 -17.64
C SER A 166 -10.10 8.37 -18.95
N PHE A 167 -10.43 8.95 -20.11
CA PHE A 167 -10.17 8.42 -21.45
C PHE A 167 -8.91 9.00 -22.11
N LEU A 168 -8.23 9.98 -21.52
CA LEU A 168 -6.98 10.49 -22.08
C LEU A 168 -5.87 9.43 -21.94
N PRO A 169 -5.16 9.04 -23.02
CA PRO A 169 -4.21 7.93 -22.99
C PRO A 169 -3.12 8.04 -21.93
N HIS A 170 -2.56 9.23 -21.72
CA HIS A 170 -1.52 9.43 -20.71
C HIS A 170 -2.08 9.32 -19.28
N VAL A 171 -3.33 9.72 -19.03
CA VAL A 171 -4.00 9.55 -17.74
C VAL A 171 -4.22 8.06 -17.46
N MET A 172 -4.68 7.29 -18.45
CA MET A 172 -4.83 5.84 -18.32
C MET A 172 -3.50 5.13 -18.07
N LEU A 173 -2.41 5.58 -18.71
CA LEU A 173 -1.09 5.03 -18.44
C LEU A 173 -0.61 5.34 -17.02
N LEU A 174 -0.79 6.58 -16.53
CA LEU A 174 -0.51 6.92 -15.14
C LEU A 174 -1.35 6.05 -14.18
N ALA A 175 -2.60 5.77 -14.54
CA ALA A 175 -3.49 4.90 -13.79
C ALA A 175 -2.95 3.48 -13.60
N ILE A 176 -2.22 2.97 -14.60
CA ILE A 176 -1.63 1.62 -14.60
C ILE A 176 -0.27 1.60 -13.89
N LEU A 177 0.52 2.67 -14.05
CA LEU A 177 1.90 2.75 -13.58
C LEU A 177 2.04 3.31 -12.16
N GLY A 178 1.01 3.91 -11.59
CA GLY A 178 1.01 4.56 -10.26
C GLY A 178 1.05 3.60 -9.07
N GLY A 179 2.02 2.69 -9.03
CA GLY A 179 2.25 1.80 -7.88
C GLY A 179 2.76 2.56 -6.66
N HIS A 180 2.36 2.13 -5.46
CA HIS A 180 2.75 2.77 -4.20
C HIS A 180 3.01 1.76 -3.09
N PHE A 181 3.66 2.21 -2.02
CA PHE A 181 3.84 1.48 -0.77
C PHE A 181 3.37 2.30 0.41
N SER A 182 2.74 1.64 1.38
CA SER A 182 2.30 2.28 2.63
C SER A 182 2.22 1.27 3.77
N ASN A 183 2.18 1.78 5.00
CA ASN A 183 2.00 0.97 6.20
C ASN A 183 0.49 0.79 6.47
N ILE A 184 0.06 -0.41 6.83
CA ILE A 184 -1.26 -0.64 7.43
C ILE A 184 -1.08 -0.60 8.94
N ILE A 185 -1.76 0.35 9.57
CA ILE A 185 -1.67 0.60 11.02
C ILE A 185 -2.64 -0.31 11.77
N ALA A 186 -3.85 -0.45 11.26
CA ALA A 186 -4.92 -1.21 11.90
C ALA A 186 -6.00 -1.63 10.91
N TYR A 187 -6.85 -2.54 11.35
CA TYR A 187 -8.12 -2.86 10.72
C TYR A 187 -9.25 -2.73 11.74
N LEU A 188 -10.18 -1.82 11.49
CA LEU A 188 -11.36 -1.60 12.33
C LEU A 188 -12.47 -2.53 11.84
N GLU A 189 -12.56 -3.72 12.45
CA GLU A 189 -13.42 -4.81 11.95
C GLU A 189 -14.90 -4.43 11.89
N THR A 190 -15.40 -3.70 12.89
CA THR A 190 -16.80 -3.29 12.98
C THR A 190 -17.21 -2.40 11.81
N GLU A 191 -16.32 -1.52 11.39
CA GLU A 191 -16.56 -0.57 10.31
C GLU A 191 -16.12 -1.09 8.93
N ASP A 192 -15.43 -2.24 8.88
CA ASP A 192 -14.75 -2.77 7.70
C ASP A 192 -13.74 -1.78 7.07
N LEU A 193 -12.99 -1.07 7.93
CA LEU A 193 -12.06 -0.03 7.50
C LEU A 193 -10.61 -0.38 7.80
N VAL A 194 -9.77 -0.26 6.79
CA VAL A 194 -8.31 -0.37 6.89
C VAL A 194 -7.75 1.02 7.16
N VAL A 195 -6.93 1.13 8.19
CA VAL A 195 -6.22 2.37 8.51
C VAL A 195 -4.84 2.31 7.90
N VAL A 196 -4.63 3.17 6.92
CA VAL A 196 -3.39 3.27 6.16
C VAL A 196 -2.65 4.51 6.64
N PHE A 197 -1.36 4.36 6.93
CA PHE A 197 -0.44 5.49 6.97
C PHE A 197 0.27 5.58 5.63
N ASP A 198 -0.21 6.50 4.80
CA ASP A 198 0.42 6.78 3.52
C ASP A 198 1.64 7.65 3.73
N VAL A 199 2.78 7.13 3.30
CA VAL A 199 4.06 7.81 3.45
C VAL A 199 4.15 9.07 2.58
N ASN A 200 3.25 9.28 1.62
CA ASN A 200 3.09 10.57 0.97
C ASN A 200 2.32 11.53 1.89
N GLN A 201 3.00 12.58 2.35
CA GLN A 201 2.47 13.58 3.29
C GLN A 201 1.18 14.26 2.82
N ASP A 202 0.98 14.39 1.50
CA ASP A 202 -0.22 15.03 0.94
C ASP A 202 -1.48 14.22 1.25
N PHE A 203 -1.32 12.90 1.41
CA PHE A 203 -2.38 11.99 1.84
C PHE A 203 -2.34 11.77 3.35
N GLY A 204 -1.19 11.35 3.90
CA GLY A 204 -1.04 11.02 5.31
C GLY A 204 -1.93 9.85 5.75
N PRO A 205 -2.33 9.77 7.03
CA PRO A 205 -3.17 8.68 7.50
C PRO A 205 -4.63 8.84 7.03
N TYR A 206 -5.24 7.75 6.59
CA TYR A 206 -6.65 7.71 6.17
C TYR A 206 -7.29 6.34 6.42
N LEU A 207 -8.62 6.30 6.27
CA LEU A 207 -9.43 5.09 6.33
C LEU A 207 -9.94 4.74 4.94
N VAL A 208 -9.96 3.44 4.63
CA VAL A 208 -10.40 2.92 3.34
C VAL A 208 -11.10 1.58 3.54
N PRO A 209 -12.23 1.31 2.86
CA PRO A 209 -12.89 0.00 2.94
C PRO A 209 -11.95 -1.13 2.53
N SER A 210 -11.98 -2.25 3.24
CA SER A 210 -11.06 -3.37 2.97
C SER A 210 -11.16 -3.89 1.54
N LYS A 211 -12.37 -3.92 0.96
CA LYS A 211 -12.57 -4.30 -0.44
C LYS A 211 -11.87 -3.37 -1.43
N ARG A 212 -11.82 -2.07 -1.13
CA ARG A 212 -11.14 -1.06 -1.94
C ARG A 212 -9.63 -1.26 -1.92
N VAL A 213 -9.07 -1.60 -0.76
CA VAL A 213 -7.66 -1.98 -0.63
C VAL A 213 -7.38 -3.28 -1.40
N TYR A 214 -8.26 -4.27 -1.29
CA TYR A 214 -8.12 -5.54 -2.01
C TYR A 214 -8.03 -5.34 -3.53
N ASP A 215 -8.93 -4.53 -4.09
CA ASP A 215 -8.92 -4.25 -5.53
C ASP A 215 -7.62 -3.55 -5.97
N ALA A 216 -7.09 -2.63 -5.15
CA ALA A 216 -5.83 -1.95 -5.41
C ALA A 216 -4.61 -2.89 -5.31
N VAL A 217 -4.64 -3.88 -4.42
CA VAL A 217 -3.60 -4.91 -4.28
C VAL A 217 -3.70 -5.98 -5.37
N ARG A 218 -4.90 -6.24 -5.90
CA ARG A 218 -5.12 -7.19 -7.02
C ARG A 218 -4.58 -6.68 -8.35
N ALA A 219 -4.37 -5.37 -8.49
CA ALA A 219 -3.78 -4.78 -9.68
C ALA A 219 -2.42 -5.39 -10.02
N ILE A 220 -2.20 -5.72 -11.29
CA ILE A 220 -0.92 -6.29 -11.75
C ILE A 220 0.19 -5.23 -11.68
N ASP A 221 1.28 -5.56 -11.00
CA ASP A 221 2.51 -4.77 -11.01
C ASP A 221 3.25 -5.01 -12.33
N VAL A 222 3.41 -3.96 -13.11
CA VAL A 222 4.09 -4.02 -14.42
C VAL A 222 5.56 -4.40 -14.31
N GLN A 223 6.20 -4.15 -13.17
CA GLN A 223 7.62 -4.46 -12.96
C GLN A 223 7.83 -5.96 -12.72
N SER A 224 6.98 -6.59 -11.92
CA SER A 224 7.08 -8.03 -11.60
C SER A 224 6.24 -8.93 -12.50
N GLY A 225 5.23 -8.38 -13.18
CA GLY A 225 4.30 -9.15 -14.01
C GLY A 225 3.26 -9.96 -13.23
N VAL A 226 3.22 -9.83 -11.90
CA VAL A 226 2.25 -10.49 -11.01
C VAL A 226 1.41 -9.46 -10.29
N ALA A 227 0.34 -9.89 -9.61
CA ALA A 227 -0.43 -9.01 -8.74
C ALA A 227 0.47 -8.33 -7.69
N ARG A 228 0.08 -7.17 -7.20
CA ARG A 228 0.70 -6.57 -6.02
C ARG A 228 0.34 -7.37 -4.77
N ALA A 229 0.92 -7.01 -3.61
CA ALA A 229 0.78 -7.83 -2.41
C ALA A 229 0.76 -7.03 -1.12
N LEU A 230 0.15 -7.64 -0.10
CA LEU A 230 0.47 -7.34 1.29
C LEU A 230 1.79 -8.04 1.65
N VAL A 231 2.63 -7.34 2.41
CA VAL A 231 3.82 -7.88 3.06
C VAL A 231 3.50 -8.02 4.54
N VAL A 232 3.26 -9.25 4.99
CA VAL A 232 2.91 -9.57 6.36
C VAL A 232 4.18 -10.03 7.08
N SER A 233 4.69 -9.21 7.99
CA SER A 233 6.01 -9.40 8.61
C SER A 233 5.82 -9.85 10.06
N GLU A 234 6.12 -11.10 10.37
CA GLU A 234 6.12 -11.63 11.74
C GLU A 234 7.42 -11.25 12.44
N LEU A 235 7.35 -10.77 13.68
CA LEU A 235 8.53 -10.37 14.44
C LEU A 235 9.32 -11.59 14.92
N VAL A 236 10.62 -11.62 14.63
CA VAL A 236 11.51 -12.65 15.15
C VAL A 236 11.99 -12.23 16.53
N HIS A 237 11.63 -13.01 17.55
CA HIS A 237 12.20 -12.84 18.89
C HIS A 237 13.67 -13.28 18.87
N LYS A 238 14.58 -12.31 18.80
CA LYS A 238 15.99 -12.56 19.16
C LYS A 238 16.12 -12.38 20.68
N PRO A 239 16.60 -13.38 21.44
CA PRO A 239 16.88 -13.18 22.85
C PRO A 239 17.86 -12.01 22.99
N ARG A 240 17.54 -11.09 23.91
CA ARG A 240 18.38 -9.93 24.23
C ARG A 240 19.75 -10.48 24.62
N GLN A 241 20.80 -10.18 23.84
CA GLN A 241 22.16 -10.41 24.32
C GLN A 241 22.36 -9.39 25.45
N VAL A 242 22.39 -9.91 26.67
CA VAL A 242 22.67 -9.18 27.91
C VAL A 242 24.15 -8.86 27.96
#